data_AF-A0A1K1LRS1-F1
#
_entry.id   AF-A0A1K1LRS1-F1
#
_cell.length_a   1.000
_cell.length_b   1.000
_cell.length_c   1.000
_cell.angle_alpha   90.00
_cell.angle_beta   90.00
_cell.angle_gamma   90.00
#
_symmetry.space_group_name_H-M   'P 1'
#
loop_
_entity.id
_entity.type
_entity.pdbx_description
1 polymer ?
#
loop_
_entity_poly.entity_id
_entity_poly.type
_entity_poly.pdbx_seq_one_letter_code
_entity_poly.pdbx_strand_id
1 'polypeptide(L)'
;MKTSYCPKTSLNDSIRVYAIILFLLCFNLAISAQVKSAEQDSLNIPVILIDGVEVQNLDSIDIVNFKDDVIDIKVIKDRKITELFAPRLGGVMCITTKSKKYLTPIIQKYEENVEAAKKKRKPNTIYIR
;
A
#
# COMPACT_ATOMS: atom_id res chain seq x y z
N MET A 1 -8.69 -38.04 61.93
CA MET A 1 -9.91 -37.66 61.16
C MET A 1 -9.58 -36.37 60.43
N LYS A 2 -9.80 -36.31 59.10
CA LYS A 2 -9.28 -35.28 58.17
C LYS A 2 -9.62 -33.85 58.61
N THR A 3 -8.64 -32.96 58.64
CA THR A 3 -8.87 -31.51 58.66
C THR A 3 -9.11 -31.04 57.23
N SER A 4 -10.32 -30.54 56.94
CA SER A 4 -10.66 -29.94 55.66
C SER A 4 -10.08 -28.54 55.57
N TYR A 5 -9.20 -28.31 54.60
CA TYR A 5 -8.69 -26.99 54.26
C TYR A 5 -9.77 -26.24 53.47
N CYS A 6 -10.27 -25.13 54.01
CA CYS A 6 -11.21 -24.23 53.32
C CYS A 6 -10.41 -23.01 52.84
N PRO A 7 -10.19 -22.82 51.52
CA PRO A 7 -9.46 -21.67 51.04
C PRO A 7 -10.34 -20.42 51.19
N LYS A 8 -9.96 -19.53 52.11
CA LYS A 8 -10.53 -18.18 52.18
C LYS A 8 -9.89 -17.34 51.08
N THR A 9 -10.60 -17.17 49.96
CA THR A 9 -10.25 -16.16 48.96
C THR A 9 -10.47 -14.78 49.57
N SER A 10 -9.39 -14.01 49.73
CA SER A 10 -9.45 -12.61 50.15
C SER A 10 -10.22 -11.80 49.10
N LEU A 11 -11.04 -10.85 49.54
CA LEU A 11 -11.82 -9.97 48.65
C LEU A 11 -10.96 -9.31 47.56
N ASN A 12 -9.69 -9.00 47.89
CA ASN A 12 -8.72 -8.41 46.97
C ASN A 12 -8.24 -9.37 45.88
N ASP A 13 -8.21 -10.68 46.14
CA ASP A 13 -7.84 -11.69 45.15
C ASP A 13 -8.95 -11.86 44.12
N SER A 14 -10.21 -11.85 44.56
CA SER A 14 -11.37 -11.87 43.66
C SER A 14 -11.37 -10.65 42.73
N ILE A 15 -11.11 -9.44 43.26
CA ILE A 15 -11.03 -8.22 42.45
C ILE A 15 -9.92 -8.30 41.39
N ARG A 16 -8.75 -8.86 41.74
CA ARG A 16 -7.64 -9.06 40.80
C ARG A 16 -8.00 -10.03 39.68
N VAL A 17 -8.69 -11.12 40.00
CA VAL A 17 -9.16 -12.10 39.02
C VAL A 17 -10.18 -11.48 38.05
N TYR A 18 -11.15 -10.71 38.56
CA TYR A 18 -12.12 -10.02 37.70
C TYR A 18 -11.45 -8.95 36.82
N ALA A 19 -10.45 -8.23 37.32
CA ALA A 19 -9.70 -7.26 36.53
C ALA A 19 -8.93 -7.91 35.37
N ILE A 20 -8.33 -9.09 35.58
CA ILE A 20 -7.64 -9.86 34.53
C ILE A 20 -8.63 -10.37 33.50
N ILE A 21 -9.79 -10.88 33.92
CA ILE A 21 -10.85 -11.36 33.01
C ILE A 21 -11.36 -10.20 32.16
N LEU A 22 -11.63 -9.04 32.75
CA LEU A 22 -12.09 -7.85 32.03
C LEU A 22 -11.03 -7.35 31.03
N PHE A 23 -9.75 -7.35 31.43
CA PHE A 23 -8.66 -6.99 30.54
C PHE A 23 -8.54 -7.93 29.34
N LEU A 24 -8.62 -9.26 29.57
CA LEU A 24 -8.61 -10.26 28.50
C LEU A 24 -9.83 -10.10 27.57
N LEU A 25 -11.01 -9.83 28.12
CA LEU A 25 -12.23 -9.60 27.32
C LEU A 25 -12.06 -8.37 26.40
N CYS A 26 -11.55 -7.26 26.94
CA CYS A 26 -11.28 -6.04 26.19
C CYS A 26 -10.18 -6.25 25.13
N PHE A 27 -9.14 -7.03 25.43
CA PHE A 27 -8.04 -7.31 24.49
C PHE A 27 -8.52 -8.16 23.29
N ASN A 28 -9.36 -9.17 23.52
CA ASN A 28 -9.96 -9.97 22.46
C ASN A 28 -10.92 -9.15 21.57
N LEU A 29 -11.64 -8.19 22.16
CA LEU A 29 -12.51 -7.28 21.41
C LEU A 29 -11.69 -6.34 20.49
N ALA A 30 -10.54 -5.85 20.98
CA ALA A 30 -9.63 -5.01 20.19
C ALA A 30 -8.99 -5.76 19.01
N ILE A 31 -8.62 -7.03 19.18
CA ILE A 31 -8.08 -7.87 18.08
C ILE A 31 -9.14 -8.10 16.99
N SER A 32 -10.37 -8.41 17.39
CA SER A 32 -11.47 -8.68 16.45
C SER A 32 -11.85 -7.45 15.60
N ALA A 33 -11.67 -6.24 16.14
CA ALA A 33 -11.91 -4.99 15.42
C ALA A 33 -10.88 -4.73 14.31
N GLN A 34 -9.64 -5.23 14.45
CA GLN A 34 -8.62 -5.09 13.39
C GLN A 34 -8.78 -6.10 12.25
N VAL A 35 -9.38 -7.26 12.53
CA VAL A 35 -9.56 -8.34 11.54
C VAL A 35 -10.62 -7.97 10.49
N LYS A 36 -11.61 -7.14 10.85
CA LYS A 36 -12.72 -6.75 9.98
C LYS A 36 -12.36 -5.67 8.94
N SER A 37 -11.20 -5.04 9.07
CA SER A 37 -10.71 -4.00 8.14
C SER A 37 -9.91 -4.56 6.97
N ALA A 38 -9.69 -5.88 6.92
CA ALA A 38 -8.90 -6.55 5.89
C ALA A 38 -9.73 -7.05 4.70
N GLU A 39 -11.07 -6.95 4.76
CA GLU A 39 -11.95 -7.13 3.61
C GLU A 39 -12.20 -5.75 3.00
N GLN A 40 -11.14 -5.12 2.47
CA GLN A 40 -11.32 -3.97 1.59
C GLN A 40 -12.07 -4.47 0.36
N ASP A 41 -13.23 -3.91 0.07
CA ASP A 41 -13.98 -4.15 -1.16
C ASP A 41 -13.03 -3.98 -2.35
N SER A 42 -12.64 -5.09 -2.97
CA SER A 42 -11.71 -5.06 -4.08
C SER A 42 -12.36 -4.32 -5.24
N LEU A 43 -11.71 -3.26 -5.72
CA LEU A 43 -12.22 -2.50 -6.84
C LEU A 43 -11.79 -3.18 -8.13
N ASN A 44 -12.76 -3.58 -8.96
CA ASN A 44 -12.51 -4.11 -10.30
C ASN A 44 -12.22 -2.98 -11.30
N ILE A 45 -11.22 -2.16 -10.98
CA ILE A 45 -10.75 -1.04 -11.79
C ILE A 45 -9.34 -1.40 -12.27
N PRO A 46 -9.06 -1.33 -13.58
CA PRO A 46 -7.73 -1.61 -14.09
C PRO A 46 -6.77 -0.46 -13.80
N VAL A 47 -5.50 -0.78 -13.61
CA VAL A 47 -4.41 0.20 -13.59
C VAL A 47 -3.84 0.34 -14.99
N ILE A 48 -3.69 1.57 -15.48
CA ILE A 48 -3.14 1.84 -16.81
C ILE A 48 -1.76 2.44 -16.66
N LEU A 49 -0.77 1.76 -17.22
CA LEU A 49 0.62 2.19 -17.24
C LEU A 49 1.03 2.48 -18.68
N ILE A 50 1.40 3.73 -18.96
CA ILE A 50 1.95 4.14 -20.26
C ILE A 50 3.45 4.33 -20.09
N ASP A 51 4.24 3.48 -20.75
CA ASP A 51 5.70 3.43 -20.61
C ASP A 51 6.19 3.32 -19.16
N GLY A 52 5.40 2.65 -18.31
CA GLY A 52 5.68 2.48 -16.88
C GLY A 52 5.15 3.61 -15.98
N VAL A 53 4.52 4.64 -16.55
CA VAL A 53 3.91 5.74 -15.81
C VAL A 53 2.42 5.49 -15.63
N GLU A 54 1.93 5.55 -14.40
CA GLU A 54 0.49 5.42 -14.14
C GLU A 54 -0.27 6.66 -14.63
N VAL A 55 -1.31 6.43 -15.44
CA VAL A 55 -2.19 7.49 -15.96
C VAL A 55 -3.60 7.25 -15.45
N GLN A 56 -4.15 8.22 -14.71
CA GLN A 56 -5.46 8.11 -14.09
C GLN A 56 -6.62 8.50 -15.03
N ASN A 57 -6.36 9.35 -16.02
CA ASN A 57 -7.40 9.83 -16.94
C ASN A 57 -6.95 9.75 -18.39
N LEU A 58 -7.64 8.91 -19.17
CA LEU A 58 -7.42 8.75 -20.61
C LEU A 58 -8.00 9.91 -21.44
N ASP A 59 -8.89 10.73 -20.87
CA ASP A 59 -9.52 11.87 -21.56
C ASP A 59 -8.49 12.98 -21.90
N SER A 60 -7.36 12.99 -21.19
CA SER A 60 -6.23 13.90 -21.43
C SER A 60 -5.32 13.44 -22.57
N ILE A 61 -5.57 12.27 -23.14
CA ILE A 61 -4.77 11.68 -24.21
C ILE A 61 -5.40 12.10 -25.53
N ASP A 62 -4.63 12.75 -26.40
CA ASP A 62 -5.02 12.95 -27.80
C ASP A 62 -5.11 11.58 -28.50
N ILE A 63 -6.29 10.96 -28.45
CA ILE A 63 -6.54 9.58 -28.88
C ILE A 63 -6.09 9.36 -30.34
N VAL A 64 -6.27 10.37 -31.19
CA VAL A 64 -5.90 10.32 -32.61
C VAL A 64 -4.39 10.13 -32.79
N ASN A 65 -3.57 10.91 -32.09
CA ASN A 65 -2.11 10.78 -32.18
C ASN A 65 -1.58 9.59 -31.37
N PHE A 66 -2.28 9.22 -30.31
CA PHE A 66 -1.88 8.13 -29.44
C PHE A 66 -1.92 6.78 -30.15
N LYS A 67 -2.97 6.51 -30.94
CA LYS A 67 -3.14 5.21 -31.61
C LYS A 67 -1.98 4.86 -32.55
N ASP A 68 -1.46 5.83 -33.30
CA ASP A 68 -0.35 5.63 -34.23
C ASP A 68 1.00 5.48 -33.52
N ASP A 69 1.08 5.96 -32.28
CA ASP A 69 2.28 5.92 -31.43
C ASP A 69 2.37 4.65 -30.57
N VAL A 70 1.28 3.89 -30.41
CA VAL A 70 1.29 2.62 -29.68
C VAL A 70 2.08 1.56 -30.45
N ILE A 71 3.01 0.89 -29.74
CA ILE A 71 3.75 -0.28 -30.22
C ILE A 71 3.06 -1.56 -29.75
N ASP A 72 2.77 -1.62 -28.44
CA ASP A 72 2.28 -2.84 -27.80
C ASP A 72 1.35 -2.50 -26.64
N ILE A 73 0.39 -3.40 -26.40
CA ILE A 73 -0.55 -3.35 -25.29
C ILE A 73 -0.56 -4.72 -24.64
N LYS A 74 -0.13 -4.78 -23.38
CA LYS A 74 -0.10 -6.01 -22.59
C LYS A 74 -1.04 -5.89 -21.39
N VAL A 75 -1.95 -6.86 -21.26
CA VAL A 75 -2.84 -6.96 -20.11
C VAL A 75 -2.31 -8.04 -19.17
N ILE A 76 -2.01 -7.66 -17.93
CA ILE A 76 -1.49 -8.52 -16.88
C ILE A 76 -2.58 -8.72 -15.83
N LYS A 77 -2.94 -9.99 -15.61
CA LYS A 77 -3.94 -10.40 -14.61
C LYS A 77 -3.35 -11.27 -13.49
N ASP A 78 -2.03 -11.37 -13.43
CA ASP A 78 -1.34 -12.13 -12.39
C ASP A 78 -1.62 -11.50 -11.03
N ARG A 79 -2.15 -12.31 -10.11
CA ARG A 79 -2.51 -11.90 -8.75
C ARG A 79 -1.31 -11.29 -7.99
N LYS A 80 -0.12 -11.84 -8.17
CA LYS A 80 1.10 -11.32 -7.51
C LYS A 80 1.41 -9.89 -7.93
N ILE A 81 1.04 -9.52 -9.16
CA ILE A 81 1.25 -8.18 -9.70
C ILE A 81 0.08 -7.27 -9.34
N THR A 82 -1.16 -7.74 -9.47
CA THR A 82 -2.33 -6.90 -9.15
C THR A 82 -2.43 -6.55 -7.67
N GLU A 83 -1.94 -7.42 -6.78
CA GLU A 83 -1.83 -7.12 -5.34
C GLU A 83 -0.93 -5.91 -5.04
N LEU A 84 0.04 -5.57 -5.90
CA LEU A 84 0.87 -4.37 -5.76
C LEU A 84 0.06 -3.07 -5.93
N PHE A 85 -1.12 -3.16 -6.53
CA PHE A 85 -2.01 -2.04 -6.82
C PHE A 85 -3.30 -2.07 -5.98
N ALA A 86 -3.35 -2.89 -4.93
CA ALA A 86 -4.49 -2.98 -4.02
C ALA A 86 -4.89 -1.57 -3.52
N PRO A 87 -6.20 -1.24 -3.50
CA PRO A 87 -7.35 -2.16 -3.65
C PRO A 87 -7.80 -2.39 -5.11
N ARG A 88 -7.09 -1.88 -6.13
CA ARG A 88 -7.47 -2.01 -7.55
C ARG A 88 -6.99 -3.34 -8.11
N LEU A 89 -7.89 -4.32 -8.19
CA LEU A 89 -7.59 -5.68 -8.63
C LEU A 89 -8.09 -5.99 -10.04
N GLY A 90 -8.54 -4.99 -10.81
CA GLY A 90 -9.09 -5.17 -12.17
C GLY A 90 -8.05 -5.55 -13.24
N GLY A 91 -6.78 -5.73 -12.88
CA GLY A 91 -5.68 -6.01 -13.80
C GLY A 91 -4.82 -4.79 -14.10
N VAL A 92 -3.69 -5.01 -14.75
CA VAL A 92 -2.75 -3.95 -15.16
C VAL A 92 -2.63 -3.95 -16.67
N MET A 93 -2.93 -2.81 -17.30
CA MET A 93 -2.77 -2.57 -18.73
C MET A 93 -1.48 -1.78 -18.96
N CYS A 94 -0.48 -2.41 -19.54
CA CYS A 94 0.78 -1.78 -19.91
C CYS A 94 0.76 -1.41 -21.38
N ILE A 95 0.96 -0.13 -21.69
CA ILE A 95 1.02 0.40 -23.05
C ILE A 95 2.45 0.87 -23.30
N THR A 96 3.04 0.40 -24.40
CA THR A 96 4.36 0.84 -24.83
C THR A 96 4.19 1.76 -26.03
N THR A 97 4.75 2.97 -25.97
CA THR A 97 4.71 3.94 -27.07
C THR A 97 6.08 4.08 -27.76
N LYS A 98 6.10 4.58 -29.00
CA LYS A 98 7.35 4.91 -29.72
C LYS A 98 7.95 6.19 -29.16
N SER A 99 7.12 7.21 -28.93
CA SER A 99 7.57 8.54 -28.53
C SER A 99 8.06 8.66 -27.09
N LYS A 100 7.62 7.77 -26.18
CA LYS A 100 7.88 7.86 -24.73
C LYS A 100 7.46 9.17 -24.09
N LYS A 101 6.48 9.87 -24.70
CA LYS A 101 6.04 11.23 -24.33
C LYS A 101 5.73 11.39 -22.82
N TYR A 102 5.14 10.38 -22.19
CA TYR A 102 4.77 10.43 -20.77
C TYR A 102 5.96 10.24 -19.82
N LEU A 103 6.99 9.52 -20.25
CA LEU A 103 8.17 9.22 -19.43
C LEU A 103 9.18 10.37 -19.45
N THR A 104 9.36 11.03 -20.59
CA THR A 104 10.30 12.14 -20.80
C THR A 104 10.22 13.25 -19.72
N PRO A 105 9.05 13.84 -19.40
CA PRO A 105 8.99 14.91 -18.40
C PRO A 105 9.36 14.44 -16.99
N ILE A 106 9.13 13.16 -16.66
CA ILE A 106 9.50 12.58 -15.36
C ILE A 106 11.02 12.43 -15.26
N ILE A 107 11.66 11.92 -16.32
CA ILE A 107 13.11 11.80 -16.39
C ILE A 107 13.75 13.18 -16.27
N GLN A 108 13.28 14.16 -17.03
CA GLN A 108 13.81 15.53 -16.98
C GLN A 108 13.72 16.12 -15.57
N LYS A 109 12.54 16.03 -14.93
CA LYS A 109 12.35 16.52 -13.55
C LYS A 109 13.27 15.80 -12.56
N TYR A 110 13.54 14.51 -12.76
CA TYR A 110 14.49 13.77 -11.95
C TYR A 110 15.91 14.32 -12.11
N GLU A 111 16.37 14.54 -13.34
CA GLU A 111 17.70 15.09 -13.62
C GLU A 111 17.87 16.49 -13.02
N GLU A 112 16.88 17.37 -13.20
CA GLU A 112 16.85 18.71 -12.60
C GLU A 112 16.99 18.65 -11.06
N ASN A 113 16.28 17.72 -10.41
CA ASN A 113 16.36 17.52 -8.97
C ASN A 113 17.73 16.99 -8.52
N VAL A 114 18.36 16.12 -9.32
CA VAL A 114 19.70 15.60 -9.08
C VAL A 114 20.72 16.74 -9.20
N GLU A 115 20.63 17.59 -10.22
CA GLU A 115 21.51 18.74 -10.38
C GLU A 115 21.35 19.78 -9.27
N ALA A 116 20.11 20.11 -8.91
CA ALA A 116 19.83 21.01 -7.80
C ALA A 116 20.40 20.48 -6.48
N ALA A 117 20.32 19.16 -6.26
CA ALA A 117 20.94 18.52 -5.10
C ALA A 117 22.46 18.58 -5.13
N LYS A 118 23.09 18.36 -6.30
CA LYS A 118 24.56 18.51 -6.48
C LYS A 118 25.03 19.93 -6.17
N LYS A 119 24.32 20.96 -6.66
CA LYS A 119 24.64 22.37 -6.39
C LYS A 119 24.55 22.75 -4.91
N LYS A 120 23.67 22.08 -4.15
CA LYS A 120 23.48 22.30 -2.70
C LYS A 120 24.45 21.48 -1.83
N ARG A 121 25.23 20.56 -2.39
CA ARG A 121 26.20 19.78 -1.61
C ARG A 121 27.33 20.70 -1.13
N LYS A 122 27.55 20.71 0.18
CA LYS A 122 28.78 21.28 0.73
C LYS A 122 29.94 20.32 0.44
N PRO A 123 31.14 20.84 0.11
CA PRO A 123 32.31 19.98 -0.01
C PRO A 123 32.57 19.25 1.32
N ASN A 124 32.96 17.98 1.25
CA ASN A 124 33.18 17.06 2.39
C ASN A 124 31.95 16.60 3.20
N THR A 125 30.71 16.70 2.68
CA THR A 125 29.56 16.06 3.34
C THR A 125 28.85 15.04 2.43
N ILE A 126 28.68 13.82 2.95
CA ILE A 126 27.89 12.76 2.31
C ILE A 126 26.45 12.88 2.83
N TYR A 127 25.52 13.15 1.94
CA TYR A 127 24.09 13.11 2.22
C TYR A 127 23.52 11.81 1.69
N ILE A 128 23.05 10.93 2.58
CA ILE A 128 22.30 9.71 2.26
C ILE A 128 20.82 10.11 2.22
N ARG A 129 20.14 9.77 1.12
CA ARG A 129 18.68 9.91 0.96
C ARG A 129 18.01 8.60 1.29
#